data_AF-A0A7C8CND9-F1
#
_entry.id   AF-A0A7C8CND9-F1
#
_cell.length_a   1.000
_cell.length_b   1.000
_cell.length_c   1.000
_cell.angle_alpha   90.00
_cell.angle_beta   90.00
_cell.angle_gamma   90.00
#
_symmetry.space_group_name_H-M   'P 1'
#
loop_
_entity.id
_entity.type
_entity.pdbx_description
1 polymer ?
#
loop_
_entity_poly.entity_id
_entity_poly.type
_entity_poly.pdbx_seq_one_letter_code
_entity_poly.pdbx_strand_id
1 'polypeptide(L)'
;MLFFVFVLVPYGKKHMEREKYVTFLNDIGMKYRKLGWVCLITIAITGIILSDIISGWGAFIVRDGHSNPPVSTIAWKMVGGALLFLLAALHDFKYGPRAIALWNEVGDTEDSRKARRKATNFGRINLILSVKIFWLGITVVRGSPF
;
A
#
# COMPACT_ATOMS: atom_id res chain seq x y z
N MET A 1 -3.77 6.32 -4.48
CA MET A 1 -4.84 5.30 -4.32
C MET A 1 -6.24 5.91 -4.20
N LEU A 2 -6.49 6.87 -3.28
CA LEU A 2 -7.83 7.46 -3.11
C LEU A 2 -8.37 8.13 -4.38
N PHE A 3 -7.56 8.97 -5.05
CA PHE A 3 -7.94 9.58 -6.33
C PHE A 3 -8.31 8.54 -7.40
N PHE A 4 -7.56 7.44 -7.49
CA PHE A 4 -7.88 6.36 -8.42
C PHE A 4 -9.24 5.73 -8.13
N VAL A 5 -9.50 5.40 -6.86
CA VAL A 5 -10.72 4.71 -6.45
C VAL A 5 -11.95 5.61 -6.59
N PHE A 6 -11.84 6.88 -6.20
CA PHE A 6 -12.99 7.80 -6.15
C PHE A 6 -13.22 8.59 -7.43
N VAL A 7 -12.19 8.80 -8.25
CA VAL A 7 -12.28 9.65 -9.44
C VAL A 7 -11.99 8.85 -10.70
N LEU A 8 -10.79 8.28 -10.80
CA LEU A 8 -10.29 7.72 -12.06
C LEU A 8 -11.06 6.46 -12.51
N VAL A 9 -11.29 5.51 -11.58
CA VAL A 9 -12.03 4.27 -11.84
C VAL A 9 -13.49 4.53 -12.20
N PRO A 10 -14.29 5.28 -11.42
CA PRO A 10 -15.68 5.54 -11.78
C PRO A 10 -15.81 6.34 -13.08
N TYR A 11 -14.94 7.33 -13.31
CA TYR A 11 -14.91 8.08 -14.55
C TYR A 11 -14.61 7.17 -15.76
N GLY A 12 -13.52 6.40 -15.70
CA GLY A 12 -13.12 5.50 -16.78
C GLY A 12 -14.18 4.45 -17.09
N LYS A 13 -14.81 3.85 -16.07
CA LYS A 13 -15.89 2.87 -16.27
C LYS A 13 -17.12 3.44 -16.98
N LYS A 14 -17.43 4.73 -16.76
CA LYS A 14 -18.61 5.39 -17.33
C LYS A 14 -18.36 5.90 -18.75
N HIS A 15 -17.15 6.34 -19.05
CA HIS A 15 -16.85 7.11 -20.26
C HIS A 15 -15.95 6.40 -21.29
N MET A 16 -15.44 5.21 -20.99
CA MET A 16 -14.53 4.48 -21.89
C MET A 16 -15.05 3.10 -22.22
N GLU A 17 -14.79 2.66 -23.45
CA GLU A 17 -14.94 1.26 -23.85
C GLU A 17 -14.01 0.38 -23.01
N ARG A 18 -14.43 -0.87 -22.79
CA ARG A 18 -13.78 -1.77 -21.82
C ARG A 18 -12.30 -2.00 -22.09
N GLU A 19 -11.92 -2.18 -23.34
CA GLU A 19 -10.53 -2.40 -23.74
C GLU A 19 -9.67 -1.15 -23.51
N LYS A 20 -10.13 0.01 -23.99
CA LYS A 20 -9.48 1.32 -23.76
C LYS A 20 -9.34 1.63 -22.28
N TYR A 21 -10.36 1.31 -21.48
CA TYR A 21 -10.34 1.46 -20.03
C TYR A 21 -9.24 0.62 -19.36
N VAL A 22 -9.09 -0.65 -19.76
CA VAL A 22 -8.06 -1.54 -19.19
C VAL A 22 -6.66 -1.04 -19.53
N THR A 23 -6.41 -0.65 -20.79
CA THR A 23 -5.13 -0.09 -21.23
C THR A 23 -4.82 1.22 -20.52
N PHE A 24 -5.79 2.13 -20.44
CA PHE A 24 -5.66 3.41 -19.74
C PHE A 24 -5.28 3.22 -18.26
N LEU A 25 -5.96 2.32 -17.55
CA LEU A 25 -5.63 2.05 -16.15
C LEU A 25 -4.26 1.39 -15.98
N ASN A 26 -3.86 0.52 -16.90
CA ASN A 26 -2.54 -0.10 -16.88
C ASN A 26 -1.44 0.96 -17.06
N ASP A 27 -1.56 1.84 -18.04
CA ASP A 27 -0.53 2.84 -18.36
C ASP A 27 -0.33 3.84 -17.21
N ILE A 28 -1.43 4.34 -16.64
CA ILE A 28 -1.35 5.24 -15.48
C ILE A 28 -0.85 4.46 -14.26
N GLY A 29 -1.32 3.23 -14.05
CA GLY A 29 -0.85 2.36 -12.96
C GLY A 29 0.67 2.14 -13.01
N MET A 30 1.22 1.90 -14.19
CA MET A 30 2.65 1.69 -14.41
C MET A 30 3.49 2.94 -14.12
N LYS A 31 2.99 4.13 -14.49
CA LYS A 31 3.63 5.42 -14.12
C LYS A 31 3.55 5.66 -12.62
N TYR A 32 2.36 5.45 -12.03
CA TYR A 32 2.12 5.68 -10.61
C TYR A 32 2.91 4.71 -9.73
N ARG A 33 3.17 3.49 -10.20
CA ARG A 33 3.99 2.50 -9.50
C ARG A 33 5.36 3.08 -9.13
N LYS A 34 6.08 3.69 -10.08
CA LYS A 34 7.41 4.28 -9.80
C LYS A 34 7.35 5.33 -8.69
N LEU A 35 6.40 6.27 -8.79
CA LEU A 35 6.22 7.31 -7.78
C LEU A 35 5.81 6.72 -6.42
N GLY A 36 4.94 5.70 -6.43
CA GLY A 36 4.53 4.97 -5.23
C GLY A 36 5.71 4.36 -4.50
N TRP A 37 6.63 3.71 -5.22
CA TRP A 37 7.85 3.13 -4.64
C TRP A 37 8.78 4.20 -4.08
N VAL A 38 8.96 5.32 -4.77
CA VAL A 38 9.72 6.47 -4.25
C VAL A 38 9.12 6.94 -2.92
N CYS A 39 7.81 7.20 -2.87
CA CYS A 39 7.14 7.61 -1.64
C CYS A 39 7.26 6.57 -0.51
N LEU A 40 7.08 5.28 -0.81
CA LEU A 40 7.19 4.21 0.18
C LEU A 40 8.60 4.11 0.76
N ILE A 41 9.62 4.19 -0.08
CA ILE A 41 11.03 4.18 0.35
C ILE A 41 11.32 5.41 1.20
N THR A 42 10.89 6.61 0.77
CA THR A 42 11.07 7.83 1.56
C THR A 42 10.41 7.73 2.93
N ILE A 43 9.17 7.24 2.99
CA ILE A 43 8.44 7.04 4.27
C ILE A 43 9.12 5.98 5.14
N ALA A 44 9.63 4.90 4.55
CA ALA A 44 10.35 3.86 5.29
C ALA A 44 11.63 4.43 5.91
N ILE A 45 12.47 5.12 5.14
CA ILE A 45 13.72 5.72 5.62
C ILE A 45 13.44 6.77 6.70
N THR A 46 12.56 7.73 6.42
CA THR A 46 12.21 8.79 7.38
C THR A 46 11.54 8.23 8.64
N GLY A 47 10.72 7.18 8.50
CA GLY A 47 10.08 6.50 9.62
C GLY A 47 11.08 5.78 10.54
N ILE A 48 12.12 5.15 9.97
CA ILE A 48 13.21 4.51 10.73
C ILE A 48 14.01 5.57 11.50
N ILE A 49 14.40 6.66 10.83
CA ILE A 49 15.15 7.76 11.48
C ILE A 49 14.31 8.36 12.62
N LEU A 50 13.02 8.62 12.39
CA LEU A 50 12.14 9.19 13.41
C LEU A 50 11.93 8.24 14.59
N SER A 51 11.89 6.92 14.35
CA SER A 51 11.80 5.91 15.41
C SER A 51 12.99 5.98 16.37
N ASP A 52 14.19 6.15 15.82
CA ASP A 52 15.40 6.29 16.63
C ASP A 52 15.40 7.58 17.44
N ILE A 53 15.00 8.71 16.82
CA ILE A 53 14.93 10.01 17.52
C ILE A 53 13.93 9.96 18.70
N ILE A 54 12.78 9.29 18.54
CA ILE A 54 11.72 9.29 19.56
C ILE A 54 12.00 8.28 20.69
N SER A 55 12.50 7.09 20.37
CA SER A 55 12.58 5.98 21.33
C SER A 55 14.00 5.44 21.54
N GLY A 56 14.93 5.72 20.63
CA GLY A 56 16.24 5.10 20.59
C GLY A 56 16.18 3.61 20.22
N TRP A 57 17.12 3.12 19.42
CA TRP A 57 17.19 1.70 19.07
C TRP A 57 17.28 0.75 20.27
N GLY A 58 17.90 1.19 21.38
CA GLY A 58 18.04 0.39 22.60
C GLY A 58 16.71 -0.04 23.21
N ALA A 59 15.65 0.77 23.09
CA ALA A 59 14.33 0.45 23.64
C ALA A 59 13.66 -0.76 22.96
N PHE A 60 14.05 -1.08 21.72
CA PHE A 60 13.54 -2.24 20.99
C PHE A 60 14.28 -3.54 21.32
N ILE A 61 15.47 -3.46 21.93
CA ILE A 61 16.32 -4.62 22.23
C ILE A 61 16.06 -5.14 23.66
N VAL A 62 15.71 -4.26 24.59
CA VAL A 62 15.43 -4.63 26.00
C VAL A 62 14.09 -5.35 26.10
N ARG A 63 14.06 -6.52 26.75
CA ARG A 63 12.94 -7.47 26.82
C ARG A 63 11.56 -6.87 27.17
N ASP A 64 11.52 -5.78 27.94
CA ASP A 64 10.28 -5.08 28.34
C ASP A 64 10.20 -3.63 27.81
N GLY A 65 11.21 -3.15 27.09
CA GLY A 65 11.33 -1.77 26.63
C GLY A 65 10.28 -1.36 25.59
N HIS A 66 9.68 -2.36 24.92
CA HIS A 66 8.67 -2.21 23.87
C HIS A 66 7.23 -2.40 24.36
N SER A 67 7.02 -2.67 25.64
CA SER A 67 5.67 -2.93 26.19
C SER A 67 4.86 -1.64 26.42
N ASN A 68 5.53 -0.51 26.65
CA ASN A 68 4.89 0.77 26.95
C ASN A 68 4.88 1.74 25.75
N PRO A 69 3.81 2.54 25.58
CA PRO A 69 3.82 3.66 24.64
C PRO A 69 4.92 4.68 25.00
N PRO A 70 5.57 5.33 24.02
CA PRO A 70 5.29 5.30 22.58
C PRO A 70 5.96 4.13 21.81
N VAL A 71 6.85 3.38 22.45
CA VAL A 71 7.70 2.35 21.82
C VAL A 71 6.85 1.22 21.22
N SER A 72 5.84 0.74 21.96
CA SER A 72 4.91 -0.30 21.48
C SER A 72 4.16 0.10 20.21
N THR A 73 3.75 1.38 20.12
CA THR A 73 3.00 1.91 18.97
C THR A 73 3.92 2.04 17.75
N ILE A 74 5.16 2.44 17.96
CA ILE A 74 6.19 2.50 16.92
C ILE A 74 6.52 1.09 16.40
N ALA A 75 6.63 0.09 17.28
CA ALA A 75 6.85 -1.30 16.88
C ALA A 75 5.71 -1.82 15.97
N TRP A 76 4.44 -1.60 16.38
CA TRP A 76 3.29 -1.96 15.54
C TRP A 76 3.25 -1.21 14.21
N LYS A 77 3.65 0.06 14.21
CA LYS A 77 3.80 0.85 12.99
C LYS A 77 4.87 0.28 12.06
N MET A 78 6.01 -0.17 12.60
CA MET A 78 7.09 -0.78 11.81
C MET A 78 6.68 -2.12 11.22
N VAL A 79 6.06 -3.00 12.02
CA VAL A 79 5.51 -4.29 11.54
C VAL A 79 4.45 -4.05 10.46
N GLY A 80 3.54 -3.11 10.70
CA GLY A 80 2.54 -2.69 9.71
C GLY A 80 3.18 -2.17 8.43
N GLY A 81 4.20 -1.30 8.56
CA GLY A 81 4.97 -0.76 7.45
C GLY A 81 5.65 -1.84 6.62
N ALA A 82 6.30 -2.81 7.26
CA ALA A 82 6.93 -3.94 6.60
C ALA A 82 5.90 -4.81 5.86
N LEU A 83 4.78 -5.12 6.50
CA LEU A 83 3.68 -5.87 5.87
C LEU A 83 3.12 -5.10 4.66
N LEU A 84 2.91 -3.79 4.79
CA LEU A 84 2.46 -2.94 3.70
C LEU A 84 3.45 -2.94 2.53
N PHE A 85 4.75 -2.86 2.82
CA PHE A 85 5.80 -2.88 1.82
C PHE A 85 5.82 -4.21 1.04
N LEU A 86 5.70 -5.34 1.75
CA LEU A 86 5.63 -6.68 1.14
C LEU A 86 4.37 -6.84 0.29
N LEU A 87 3.21 -6.44 0.81
CA LEU A 87 1.96 -6.49 0.07
C LEU A 87 1.97 -5.58 -1.16
N ALA A 88 2.60 -4.40 -1.08
CA ALA A 88 2.83 -3.51 -2.21
C ALA A 88 3.72 -4.16 -3.27
N ALA A 89 4.83 -4.79 -2.88
CA ALA A 89 5.69 -5.55 -3.79
C ALA A 89 4.93 -6.65 -4.51
N LEU A 90 4.19 -7.47 -3.77
CA LEU A 90 3.39 -8.55 -4.34
C LEU A 90 2.33 -8.02 -5.30
N HIS A 91 1.64 -6.94 -4.95
CA HIS A 91 0.67 -6.30 -5.83
C HIS A 91 1.33 -5.81 -7.13
N ASP A 92 2.39 -5.03 -7.02
CA ASP A 92 2.97 -4.27 -8.13
C ASP A 92 3.84 -5.11 -9.08
N PHE A 93 4.45 -6.18 -8.58
CA PHE A 93 5.35 -7.04 -9.35
C PHE A 93 4.76 -8.39 -9.71
N LYS A 94 3.81 -8.92 -8.95
CA LYS A 94 3.25 -10.25 -9.18
C LYS A 94 1.80 -10.19 -9.66
N TYR A 95 0.89 -9.60 -8.88
CA TYR A 95 -0.55 -9.68 -9.16
C TYR A 95 -1.02 -8.72 -10.25
N GLY A 96 -0.50 -7.49 -10.26
CA GLY A 96 -0.81 -6.47 -11.27
C GLY A 96 -0.38 -6.90 -12.68
N PRO A 97 0.92 -7.19 -12.92
CA PRO A 97 1.41 -7.62 -14.22
C PRO A 97 0.73 -8.89 -14.73
N ARG A 98 0.52 -9.88 -13.84
CA ARG A 98 -0.15 -11.13 -14.20
C ARG A 98 -1.60 -10.93 -14.65
N ALA A 99 -2.32 -9.98 -14.04
CA ALA A 99 -3.69 -9.70 -14.44
C ALA A 99 -3.80 -9.08 -15.84
N ILE A 100 -2.81 -8.27 -16.23
CA ILE A 100 -2.74 -7.67 -17.57
C ILE A 100 -2.22 -8.68 -18.61
N ALA A 101 -1.23 -9.49 -18.26
CA ALA A 101 -0.74 -10.57 -19.13
C ALA A 101 -1.87 -11.55 -19.50
N LEU A 102 -2.65 -12.01 -18.50
CA LEU A 102 -3.82 -12.87 -18.75
C LEU A 102 -4.89 -12.18 -19.61
N TRP A 103 -5.10 -10.87 -19.45
CA TRP A 103 -6.02 -10.14 -20.32
C TRP A 103 -5.54 -10.13 -21.78
N ASN A 104 -4.25 -9.92 -22.00
CA ASN A 104 -3.68 -9.88 -23.35
C ASN A 104 -3.62 -11.26 -24.02
N GLU A 105 -3.41 -12.33 -23.24
CA GLU A 105 -3.33 -13.70 -23.76
C GLU A 105 -4.70 -14.30 -24.11
N VAL A 106 -5.68 -14.16 -23.22
CA VAL A 106 -6.97 -14.86 -23.34
C VAL A 106 -8.19 -13.95 -23.40
N GLY A 107 -8.03 -12.62 -23.31
CA GLY A 107 -9.13 -11.65 -23.37
C GLY A 107 -9.99 -11.60 -22.08
N ASP A 108 -11.27 -11.23 -22.22
CA ASP A 108 -12.22 -11.13 -21.09
C ASP A 108 -12.84 -12.48 -20.70
N THR A 109 -12.00 -13.42 -20.28
CA THR A 109 -12.43 -14.72 -19.72
C THR A 109 -12.63 -14.65 -18.20
N GLU A 110 -13.30 -15.66 -17.64
CA GLU A 110 -13.51 -15.75 -16.18
C GLU A 110 -12.19 -15.81 -15.38
N ASP A 111 -11.13 -16.41 -15.94
CA ASP A 111 -9.83 -16.47 -15.27
C ASP A 111 -9.11 -15.11 -15.27
N SER A 112 -9.19 -14.37 -16.38
CA SER A 112 -8.75 -12.98 -16.47
C SER A 112 -9.50 -12.10 -15.45
N ARG A 113 -10.81 -12.27 -15.31
CA ARG A 113 -11.64 -11.56 -14.32
C ARG A 113 -11.23 -11.90 -12.89
N LYS A 114 -10.99 -13.17 -12.56
CA LYS A 114 -10.51 -13.61 -11.24
C LYS A 114 -9.15 -13.00 -10.91
N ALA A 115 -8.22 -12.97 -11.86
CA ALA A 115 -6.90 -12.36 -11.67
C ALA A 115 -7.01 -10.86 -11.37
N ARG A 116 -7.82 -10.11 -12.13
CA ARG A 116 -8.07 -8.68 -11.88
C ARG A 116 -8.73 -8.41 -10.52
N ARG A 117 -9.67 -9.27 -10.09
CA ARG A 117 -10.28 -9.18 -8.76
C ARG A 117 -9.24 -9.36 -7.65
N LYS A 118 -8.34 -10.34 -7.79
CA LYS A 118 -7.23 -10.54 -6.84
C LYS A 118 -6.33 -9.29 -6.77
N ALA A 119 -5.86 -8.79 -7.91
CA ALA A 119 -5.06 -7.56 -7.95
C ALA A 119 -5.78 -6.38 -7.26
N THR A 120 -7.07 -6.18 -7.58
CA THR A 120 -7.89 -5.11 -6.95
C THR A 120 -8.00 -5.28 -5.43
N ASN A 121 -8.19 -6.50 -4.94
CA ASN A 121 -8.29 -6.76 -3.51
C ASN A 121 -6.97 -6.49 -2.78
N PHE A 122 -5.84 -6.88 -3.35
CA PHE A 122 -4.52 -6.53 -2.81
C PHE A 122 -4.33 -5.01 -2.71
N GLY A 123 -4.71 -4.26 -3.75
CA GLY A 123 -4.68 -2.79 -3.71
C GLY A 123 -5.55 -2.19 -2.60
N ARG A 124 -6.74 -2.75 -2.35
CA ARG A 124 -7.65 -2.33 -1.27
C ARG A 124 -7.10 -2.64 0.13
N ILE A 125 -6.53 -3.83 0.31
CA ILE A 125 -5.90 -4.22 1.58
C ILE A 125 -4.75 -3.25 1.88
N ASN A 126 -3.92 -2.93 0.88
CA ASN A 126 -2.85 -1.94 1.03
C ASN A 126 -3.39 -0.56 1.40
N LEU A 127 -4.50 -0.12 0.80
CA LEU A 127 -5.11 1.16 1.16
C LEU A 127 -5.55 1.17 2.63
N ILE A 128 -6.28 0.14 3.08
CA ILE A 128 -6.75 0.05 4.47
C ILE A 128 -5.56 0.01 5.44
N LEU A 129 -4.54 -0.79 5.12
CA LEU A 129 -3.34 -0.90 5.93
C LEU A 129 -2.58 0.42 5.99
N SER A 130 -2.47 1.15 4.87
CA SER A 130 -1.82 2.46 4.82
C SER A 130 -2.51 3.49 5.71
N VAL A 131 -3.84 3.49 5.75
CA VAL A 131 -4.63 4.38 6.61
C VAL A 131 -4.42 4.03 8.08
N LYS A 132 -4.40 2.73 8.43
CA LYS A 132 -4.12 2.29 9.81
C LYS A 132 -2.71 2.69 10.27
N ILE A 133 -1.69 2.51 9.43
CA ILE A 133 -0.30 2.89 9.76
C ILE A 133 -0.18 4.41 9.90
N PHE A 134 -0.84 5.18 9.03
CA PHE A 134 -0.89 6.63 9.14
C PHE A 134 -1.54 7.08 10.45
N TRP A 135 -2.65 6.46 10.84
CA TRP A 135 -3.30 6.69 12.13
C TRP A 135 -2.35 6.43 13.31
N LEU A 136 -1.67 5.28 13.34
CA LEU A 136 -0.65 4.98 14.36
C LEU A 136 0.49 6.03 14.37
N GLY A 137 0.85 6.56 13.20
CA GLY A 137 1.82 7.64 13.10
C GLY A 137 1.36 8.93 13.81
N ILE A 138 0.08 9.27 13.71
CA ILE A 138 -0.50 10.43 14.39
C ILE A 138 -0.48 10.23 15.90
N THR A 139 -0.85 9.05 16.40
CA THR A 139 -0.90 8.79 17.85
C THR A 139 0.48 8.83 18.51
N VAL A 140 1.54 8.47 17.78
CA VAL A 140 2.93 8.60 18.27
C VAL A 140 3.32 10.07 18.50
N VAL A 141 2.87 10.98 17.63
CA VAL A 141 3.27 12.40 17.71
C VAL A 141 2.35 13.21 18.61
N ARG A 142 1.05 12.90 18.63
CA ARG A 142 0.03 13.69 19.34
C ARG A 142 -0.45 13.07 20.66
N GLY A 143 0.06 11.89 21.01
CA GLY A 143 -0.49 11.08 22.09
C GLY A 143 -1.74 10.30 21.65
N SER A 144 -2.16 9.34 22.48
CA SER A 144 -3.43 8.64 22.26
C SER A 144 -4.59 9.63 22.42
N PRO A 145 -5.53 9.73 21.46
CA PRO A 145 -6.75 10.52 21.65
C PRO A 145 -7.72 9.90 22.68
N PHE A 146 -7.37 8.75 23.28
CA PHE A 146 -8.12 8.03 24.30
C PHE A 146 -7.21 7.61 25.45
#